data_AF-A0A7C1V6Z9-F1
#
_entry.id   AF-A0A7C1V6Z9-F1
#
_cell.length_a   1.000
_cell.length_b   1.000
_cell.length_c   1.000
_cell.angle_alpha   90.00
_cell.angle_beta   90.00
_cell.angle_gamma   90.00
#
_symmetry.space_group_name_H-M   'P 1'
#
loop_
_entity.id
_entity.type
_entity.pdbx_description
1 polymer ?
#
loop_
_entity_poly.entity_id
_entity_poly.type
_entity_poly.pdbx_seq_one_letter_code
_entity_poly.pdbx_strand_id
1 'polypeptide(L)'
;MIEYEDKIEIDYRERLLITHPYNVPILLKRKKRKITSNGNVMYQGKHFSIDYKLAGKTVEVQEINENRNFLVYLNGVLLKTLNL
;
A
#
# COMPACT_ATOMS: atom_id res chain seq x y z
N MET A 1 1.16 -17.76 -30.96
CA MET A 1 0.85 -16.82 -29.85
C MET A 1 0.32 -17.70 -28.73
N ILE A 2 1.03 -17.78 -27.60
CA ILE A 2 0.62 -18.62 -26.45
C ILE A 2 0.03 -17.65 -25.43
N GLU A 3 -1.28 -17.69 -25.24
CA GLU A 3 -1.99 -16.93 -24.21
C GLU A 3 -1.88 -17.71 -22.91
N TYR A 4 -1.18 -17.13 -21.93
CA TYR A 4 -1.13 -17.69 -20.59
C TYR A 4 -2.33 -17.13 -19.81
N GLU A 5 -3.18 -18.02 -19.30
CA GLU A 5 -4.29 -17.60 -18.44
C GLU A 5 -3.75 -17.00 -17.13
N ASP A 6 -4.27 -15.83 -16.74
CA ASP A 6 -3.82 -15.07 -15.56
C ASP A 6 -4.44 -15.61 -14.25
N LYS A 7 -4.50 -16.94 -14.08
CA LYS A 7 -5.10 -17.61 -12.92
C LYS A 7 -4.49 -19.00 -12.65
N ILE A 8 -4.57 -19.43 -11.40
CA ILE A 8 -4.30 -20.80 -10.94
C ILE A 8 -5.64 -21.54 -10.86
N GLU A 9 -5.71 -22.70 -11.47
CA GLU A 9 -6.82 -23.63 -11.33
C GLU A 9 -6.33 -24.91 -10.65
N ILE A 10 -7.08 -25.38 -9.65
CA ILE A 10 -6.82 -26.66 -8.97
C ILE A 10 -7.98 -27.58 -9.27
N ASP A 11 -7.69 -28.66 -10.01
CA ASP A 11 -8.66 -29.69 -10.37
C ASP A 11 -8.42 -30.99 -9.60
N TYR A 12 -9.50 -31.70 -9.29
CA TYR A 12 -9.44 -33.07 -8.79
C TYR A 12 -10.56 -33.92 -9.40
N ARG A 13 -10.20 -35.05 -10.01
CA ARG A 13 -11.13 -35.98 -10.66
C ARG A 13 -12.14 -35.25 -11.56
N GLU A 14 -11.62 -34.42 -12.47
CA GLU A 14 -12.40 -33.67 -13.46
C GLU A 14 -13.37 -32.64 -12.87
N ARG A 15 -13.16 -32.24 -11.61
CA ARG A 15 -13.90 -31.15 -10.96
C ARG A 15 -12.94 -30.04 -10.57
N LEU A 16 -13.25 -28.83 -11.04
CA LEU A 16 -12.61 -27.59 -10.63
C LEU A 16 -12.92 -27.33 -9.16
N LEU A 17 -11.89 -27.37 -8.33
CA LEU A 17 -11.99 -27.14 -6.89
C LEU A 17 -11.80 -25.67 -6.55
N ILE A 18 -10.78 -25.03 -7.14
CA ILE A 18 -10.36 -23.67 -6.79
C ILE A 18 -9.91 -22.97 -8.07
N THR A 19 -10.37 -21.73 -8.23
CA THR A 19 -9.83 -20.79 -9.21
C THR A 19 -9.31 -19.57 -8.45
N HIS A 20 -8.04 -19.22 -8.66
CA HIS A 20 -7.41 -18.06 -8.03
C HIS A 20 -6.73 -17.18 -9.09
N PRO A 21 -7.21 -15.95 -9.34
CA PRO A 21 -6.53 -15.06 -10.28
C PRO A 21 -5.13 -14.69 -9.78
N TYR A 22 -4.14 -14.61 -10.66
CA TYR A 22 -2.79 -14.13 -10.30
C TYR A 22 -2.82 -12.65 -9.92
N ASN A 23 -3.67 -11.87 -10.60
CA ASN A 23 -3.81 -10.44 -10.41
C ASN A 23 -4.75 -10.08 -9.25
N VAL A 24 -4.49 -10.61 -8.06
CA VAL A 24 -5.19 -10.16 -6.86
C VAL A 24 -4.67 -8.75 -6.54
N PRO A 25 -5.53 -7.71 -6.50
CA PRO A 25 -5.09 -6.40 -6.06
C PRO A 25 -4.56 -6.57 -4.65
N ILE A 26 -3.26 -6.33 -4.44
CA ILE A 26 -2.70 -6.29 -3.10
C ILE A 26 -3.43 -5.14 -2.40
N LEU A 27 -4.37 -5.47 -1.52
CA LEU A 27 -5.01 -4.53 -0.61
C LEU A 27 -3.94 -4.05 0.36
N LEU A 28 -3.09 -3.14 -0.11
CA LEU A 28 -2.02 -2.53 0.66
C LEU A 28 -2.67 -1.79 1.82
N LYS A 29 -2.60 -2.42 3.00
CA LYS A 29 -3.24 -1.92 4.21
C LYS A 29 -2.69 -0.54 4.52
N ARG A 30 -3.58 0.46 4.51
CA ARG A 30 -3.26 1.80 4.98
C ARG A 30 -3.05 1.77 6.48
N LYS A 31 -1.87 2.21 6.93
CA LYS A 31 -1.54 2.34 8.36
C LYS A 31 -1.71 3.78 8.78
N LYS A 32 -2.43 4.02 9.88
CA LYS A 32 -2.60 5.35 10.44
C LYS A 32 -1.34 5.76 11.21
N ARG A 33 -0.86 6.99 10.98
CA ARG A 33 0.31 7.58 11.64
C ARG A 33 0.03 9.03 11.98
N LYS A 34 0.48 9.47 13.16
CA LYS A 34 0.38 10.88 13.58
C LYS A 34 1.58 11.67 13.05
N ILE A 35 1.31 12.86 12.54
CA ILE A 35 2.35 13.82 12.17
C ILE A 35 2.92 14.44 13.45
N THR A 36 4.24 14.41 13.61
CA THR A 36 4.93 15.01 14.76
C THR A 36 4.82 16.53 14.74
N SER A 37 5.18 17.19 15.85
CA SER A 37 5.22 18.66 15.94
C SER A 37 6.03 19.32 14.83
N ASN A 38 7.06 18.62 14.34
CA ASN A 38 7.99 19.13 13.34
C ASN A 38 7.55 18.79 11.91
N GLY A 39 6.32 18.29 11.71
CA GLY A 39 5.77 17.99 10.38
C GLY A 39 6.22 16.67 9.78
N ASN A 40 6.77 15.76 10.59
CA ASN A 40 7.32 14.49 10.11
C ASN A 40 6.41 13.31 10.44
N VAL A 41 6.53 12.23 9.67
CA VAL A 41 5.97 10.91 9.99
C VAL A 41 7.13 9.94 10.16
N MET A 42 7.05 9.09 11.18
CA MET A 42 8.02 8.02 11.39
C MET A 42 7.55 6.74 10.70
N TYR A 43 8.42 6.17 9.86
CA TYR A 43 8.17 4.93 9.15
C TYR A 43 9.46 4.10 9.11
N GLN A 44 9.40 2.84 9.55
CA GLN A 44 10.55 1.93 9.68
C GLN A 44 11.79 2.56 10.35
N GLY A 45 11.58 3.39 11.38
CA GLY A 45 12.66 4.08 12.11
C GLY A 45 13.25 5.31 11.39
N LYS A 46 12.82 5.62 10.16
CA LYS A 46 13.19 6.85 9.45
C LYS A 46 12.11 7.92 9.61
N HIS A 47 12.52 9.18 9.61
CA HIS A 47 11.61 10.34 9.60
C HIS A 47 11.44 10.88 8.19
N PHE A 48 10.20 11.09 7.79
CA PHE A 48 9.86 11.68 6.50
C PHE A 48 9.07 12.96 6.68
N SER A 49 9.50 14.02 5.99
CA SER A 49 8.86 15.33 6.07
C SER A 49 7.60 15.38 5.21
N ILE A 50 6.47 15.69 5.86
CA ILE A 50 5.17 15.92 5.23
C ILE A 50 4.96 17.44 5.10
N ASP A 51 4.49 18.06 6.18
CA ASP A 51 4.28 19.50 6.34
C ASP A 51 4.04 19.79 7.85
N TYR A 52 4.73 20.77 8.41
CA TYR A 52 4.57 21.19 9.82
C TYR A 52 3.19 21.80 10.10
N LYS A 53 2.52 22.37 9.09
CA LYS A 53 1.16 22.91 9.23
C LYS A 53 0.11 21.84 9.52
N LEU A 54 0.44 20.59 9.23
CA LEU A 54 -0.40 19.43 9.50
C LEU A 54 0.02 18.70 10.79
N ALA A 55 0.91 19.30 11.59
CA ALA A 55 1.34 18.75 12.87
C ALA A 55 0.14 18.37 13.76
N GLY A 56 0.25 17.21 14.41
CA GLY A 56 -0.80 16.68 15.28
C GLY A 56 -1.94 15.95 14.55
N LYS A 57 -2.09 16.09 13.22
CA LYS A 57 -3.07 15.34 12.44
C LYS A 57 -2.63 13.89 12.23
N THR A 58 -3.60 13.02 12.01
CA THR A 58 -3.38 11.60 11.67
C THR A 58 -3.53 11.42 10.17
N VAL A 59 -2.51 10.86 9.54
CA VAL A 59 -2.48 10.51 8.11
C VAL A 59 -2.51 9.00 7.93
N GLU A 60 -2.89 8.57 6.74
CA GLU A 60 -2.85 7.18 6.30
C GLU A 60 -1.64 6.98 5.39
N VAL A 61 -0.82 5.98 5.69
CA VAL A 61 0.37 5.65 4.92
C VAL A 61 0.15 4.33 4.19
N GLN A 62 0.40 4.31 2.89
CA GLN A 62 0.30 3.14 2.03
C GLN A 62 1.64 2.87 1.35
N GLU A 63 2.23 1.73 1.65
CA GLU A 63 3.44 1.23 0.96
C GLU A 63 3.06 0.80 -0.46
N ILE A 64 3.87 1.12 -1.46
CA ILE A 64 3.69 0.71 -2.86
C ILE A 64 5.04 0.29 -3.47
N ASN A 65 5.03 -0.36 -4.63
CA ASN A 65 6.23 -0.74 -5.38
C ASN A 65 7.26 -1.50 -4.51
N GLU A 66 6.84 -2.57 -3.84
CA GLU A 66 7.74 -3.44 -3.06
C GLU A 66 8.59 -2.70 -2.01
N ASN A 67 7.97 -1.81 -1.23
CA ASN A 67 8.63 -0.99 -0.20
C ASN A 67 9.63 0.05 -0.74
N ARG A 68 9.54 0.44 -2.01
CA ARG A 68 10.37 1.53 -2.54
C ARG A 68 9.76 2.90 -2.32
N ASN A 69 8.43 2.98 -2.35
CA ASN A 69 7.74 4.25 -2.16
C ASN A 69 6.59 4.06 -1.16
N PHE A 70 6.17 5.15 -0.54
CA PHE A 70 4.90 5.18 0.16
C PHE A 70 4.13 6.46 -0.14
N LEU A 71 2.81 6.30 -0.13
CA LEU A 71 1.83 7.34 -0.36
C LEU A 71 1.27 7.77 0.99
N VAL A 72 1.16 9.08 1.19
CA VAL A 72 0.62 9.67 2.41
C VAL A 72 -0.70 10.34 2.09
N TYR A 73 -1.75 9.92 2.77
CA TYR A 73 -3.09 10.44 2.60
C TYR A 73 -3.59 11.13 3.87
N LEU A 74 -4.39 12.17 3.72
CA LEU A 74 -5.17 12.77 4.80
C LEU A 74 -6.64 12.71 4.40
N ASN A 75 -7.45 11.99 5.18
CA ASN A 75 -8.88 11.80 4.89
C ASN A 75 -9.13 11.28 3.47
N GLY A 76 -8.31 10.33 3.00
CA GLY A 76 -8.40 9.76 1.65
C GLY A 76 -7.79 10.60 0.52
N VAL A 77 -7.37 11.84 0.78
CA VAL A 77 -6.71 12.72 -0.21
C VAL A 77 -5.20 12.50 -0.18
N LEU A 78 -4.59 12.23 -1.34
CA LEU A 78 -3.14 12.07 -1.46
C LEU A 78 -2.45 13.42 -1.21
N LEU A 79 -1.62 13.48 -0.17
CA LEU A 79 -0.80 14.65 0.14
C LEU A 79 0.56 14.59 -0.51
N LYS A 80 1.20 13.40 -0.46
CA LYS A 80 2.60 13.27 -0.87
C LYS A 80 2.94 11.83 -1.22
N THR A 81 3.86 11.69 -2.17
CA THR A 81 4.57 10.44 -2.47
C THR A 81 5.99 10.59 -1.98
N LEU A 82 6.48 9.60 -1.25
CA LEU A 82 7.81 9.59 -0.66
C LEU A 82 8.55 8.34 -1.11
N ASN A 83 9.81 8.52 -1.48
CA ASN A 83 10.71 7.42 -1.83
C ASN A 83 11.51 7.04 -0.57
N LEU A 84 11.67 5.73 -0.33
CA LEU A 84 12.27 5.13 0.88
C LEU A 84 13.81 5.04 0.86
#